data_AF-A0A382RKF5-F1
#
_entry.id   AF-A0A382RKF5-F1
#
_cell.length_a   1.000
_cell.length_b   1.000
_cell.length_c   1.000
_cell.angle_alpha   90.00
_cell.angle_beta   90.00
_cell.angle_gamma   90.00
#
_symmetry.space_group_name_H-M   'P 1'
#
loop_
_entity.id
_entity.type
_entity.pdbx_description
1 polymer ?
#
loop_
_entity_poly.entity_id
_entity_poly.type
_entity_poly.pdbx_seq_one_letter_code
_entity_poly.pdbx_strand_id
1 'polypeptide(L)'
;VNKSEPDKYPTVAVLTISDRSAHGLRKDLSGPAVVQSIHRLTGWNCTKTDIVSDDVSKISAKLSRWADEDKINLIITTGGTGMSIRDVTPEATLAVIDKEAPGLMEAVRAASLSITPYAMLSRAIAGIRGRSLIINLPG
;
A
#
# COMPACT_ATOMS: atom_id res chain seq x y z
N VAL A 1 1.20 -34.41 -3.58
CA VAL A 1 1.55 -33.20 -4.37
C VAL A 1 0.25 -32.49 -4.73
N ASN A 2 -0.22 -31.59 -3.87
CA ASN A 2 -1.43 -30.81 -4.16
C ASN A 2 -1.06 -29.73 -5.17
N LYS A 3 -1.50 -29.89 -6.43
CA LYS A 3 -1.61 -28.78 -7.37
C LYS A 3 -2.66 -27.83 -6.79
N SER A 4 -2.21 -26.74 -6.18
CA SER A 4 -3.07 -25.64 -5.77
C SER A 4 -3.75 -25.06 -7.00
N GLU A 5 -5.09 -25.05 -7.03
CA GLU A 5 -5.87 -24.34 -8.04
C GLU A 5 -5.41 -22.87 -8.11
N PRO A 6 -5.04 -22.35 -9.29
CA PRO A 6 -4.44 -21.02 -9.41
C PRO A 6 -5.39 -19.84 -9.12
N ASP A 7 -6.70 -20.06 -8.93
CA ASP A 7 -7.73 -18.99 -8.93
C ASP A 7 -8.48 -18.76 -7.61
N LYS A 8 -8.07 -19.34 -6.47
CA LYS A 8 -8.91 -19.26 -5.25
C LYS A 8 -8.77 -17.97 -4.42
N TYR A 9 -7.69 -17.20 -4.58
CA TYR A 9 -7.41 -16.04 -3.73
C TYR A 9 -6.93 -14.83 -4.53
N PRO A 10 -7.30 -13.60 -4.14
CA PRO A 10 -6.79 -12.40 -4.79
C PRO A 10 -5.28 -12.33 -4.66
N THR A 11 -4.61 -11.87 -5.71
CA THR A 11 -3.18 -11.55 -5.67
C THR A 11 -2.97 -10.25 -4.88
N VAL A 12 -1.99 -10.26 -3.97
CA VAL A 12 -1.74 -9.16 -3.04
C VAL A 12 -0.28 -8.74 -3.10
N ALA A 13 -0.03 -7.44 -3.18
CA ALA A 13 1.33 -6.89 -3.12
C ALA A 13 1.46 -5.83 -2.02
N VAL A 14 2.65 -5.75 -1.41
CA VAL A 14 2.99 -4.74 -0.40
C VAL A 14 4.20 -3.93 -0.85
N LEU A 15 4.03 -2.60 -0.95
CA LEU A 15 5.08 -1.65 -1.29
C LEU A 15 5.50 -0.85 -0.06
N THR A 16 6.73 -1.03 0.39
CA THR A 16 7.31 -0.15 1.42
C THR A 16 7.88 1.09 0.75
N ILE A 17 7.50 2.27 1.24
CA ILE A 17 7.96 3.55 0.74
C ILE A 17 8.81 4.20 1.82
N SER A 18 10.13 4.19 1.62
CA SER A 18 11.07 4.81 2.54
C SER A 18 12.43 5.00 1.89
N ASP A 19 12.92 6.24 1.87
CA ASP A 19 14.30 6.56 1.51
C ASP A 19 15.30 5.73 2.30
N ARG A 20 15.13 5.64 3.62
CA ARG A 20 16.10 4.95 4.48
C ARG A 20 16.16 3.46 4.18
N SER A 21 15.02 2.81 3.99
CA SER A 21 15.00 1.38 3.68
C SER A 21 15.44 1.09 2.25
N ALA A 22 15.08 1.94 1.28
CA ALA A 22 15.53 1.81 -0.10
C ALA A 22 17.06 1.92 -0.25
N HIS A 23 17.71 2.75 0.57
CA HIS A 23 19.18 2.89 0.60
C HIS A 23 19.88 1.92 1.57
N GLY A 24 19.16 0.97 2.16
CA GLY A 24 19.74 0.00 3.11
C GLY A 24 20.17 0.58 4.46
N LEU A 25 19.83 1.84 4.75
CA LEU A 25 20.18 2.54 5.98
C LEU A 25 19.30 2.11 7.17
N ARG A 26 18.15 1.49 6.90
CA ARG A 26 17.23 0.95 7.90
C ARG A 26 16.55 -0.30 7.39
N LYS A 27 16.52 -1.37 8.19
CA LYS A 27 15.73 -2.56 7.88
C LYS A 27 14.24 -2.21 7.79
N ASP A 28 13.58 -2.67 6.73
CA ASP A 28 12.13 -2.60 6.63
C ASP A 28 11.47 -3.55 7.64
N LEU A 29 10.69 -2.97 8.54
CA LEU A 29 9.87 -3.69 9.52
C LEU A 29 8.38 -3.61 9.19
N SER A 30 7.97 -2.57 8.47
CA SER A 30 6.57 -2.24 8.22
C SER A 30 6.02 -3.12 7.10
N GLY A 31 6.76 -3.32 6.01
CA GLY A 31 6.39 -4.24 4.94
C GLY A 31 6.09 -5.66 5.46
N PRO A 32 7.02 -6.31 6.19
CA PRO A 32 6.76 -7.61 6.81
C PRO A 32 5.58 -7.63 7.78
N ALA A 33 5.38 -6.57 8.58
CA ALA A 33 4.26 -6.49 9.51
C ALA A 33 2.90 -6.41 8.80
N VAL A 34 2.84 -5.68 7.68
CA VAL A 34 1.66 -5.61 6.82
C VAL A 34 1.37 -6.98 6.20
N VAL A 35 2.37 -7.66 5.65
CA VAL A 35 2.23 -9.02 5.09
C VAL A 35 1.66 -9.99 6.13
N GLN A 36 2.22 -9.99 7.34
CA GLN A 36 1.73 -10.86 8.42
C GLN A 36 0.29 -10.50 8.83
N SER A 37 -0.05 -9.22 8.85
CA SER A 37 -1.40 -8.77 9.22
C SER A 37 -2.43 -9.19 8.18
N ILE A 38 -2.11 -9.08 6.88
CA ILE A 38 -2.97 -9.58 5.79
C ILE A 38 -3.23 -11.08 5.98
N HIS A 39 -2.16 -11.87 6.15
CA HIS A 39 -2.28 -13.31 6.32
C HIS A 39 -3.14 -13.66 7.54
N ARG A 40 -2.88 -13.03 8.69
CA ARG A 40 -3.63 -13.28 9.92
C ARG A 40 -5.12 -12.92 9.80
N LEU A 41 -5.45 -11.84 9.12
CA LEU A 41 -6.83 -11.34 9.02
C LEU A 41 -7.65 -12.02 7.94
N THR A 42 -7.02 -12.46 6.85
CA THR A 42 -7.72 -12.91 5.63
C THR A 42 -7.38 -14.33 5.21
N GLY A 43 -6.26 -14.89 5.71
CA GLY A 43 -5.67 -16.12 5.20
C GLY A 43 -4.94 -15.96 3.87
N TRP A 44 -4.93 -14.76 3.26
CA TRP A 44 -4.29 -14.52 1.96
C TRP A 44 -2.77 -14.44 2.12
N ASN A 45 -2.05 -14.87 1.07
CA ASN A 45 -0.61 -14.73 1.01
C ASN A 45 -0.23 -13.52 0.15
N CYS A 46 0.75 -12.75 0.61
CA CYS A 46 1.33 -11.69 -0.21
C CYS A 46 2.20 -12.32 -1.31
N THR A 47 1.85 -12.05 -2.56
CA THR A 47 2.53 -12.62 -3.73
C THR A 47 3.76 -11.80 -4.13
N LYS A 48 3.81 -10.50 -3.78
CA LYS A 48 4.94 -9.61 -4.09
C LYS A 48 5.18 -8.59 -2.99
N THR A 49 6.45 -8.33 -2.70
CA THR A 49 6.87 -7.20 -1.87
C THR A 49 7.99 -6.44 -2.55
N ASP A 50 8.06 -5.13 -2.36
CA ASP A 50 9.17 -4.32 -2.85
C ASP A 50 9.35 -3.06 -1.99
N ILE A 51 10.49 -2.38 -2.16
CA ILE A 51 10.84 -1.15 -1.45
C ILE A 51 11.22 -0.07 -2.47
N VAL A 52 10.64 1.12 -2.34
CA VAL A 52 11.00 2.29 -3.16
C VAL A 52 11.30 3.50 -2.29
N SER A 53 12.10 4.43 -2.83
CA SER A 53 12.36 5.73 -2.20
C SER A 53 11.13 6.64 -2.27
N ASP A 54 11.10 7.67 -1.43
CA ASP A 54 10.05 8.69 -1.39
C ASP A 54 10.16 9.63 -2.61
N ASP A 55 9.71 9.12 -3.76
CA ASP A 55 9.72 9.78 -5.06
C ASP A 55 8.45 9.44 -5.85
N VAL A 56 7.74 10.48 -6.31
CA VAL A 56 6.45 10.35 -6.97
C VAL A 56 6.52 9.45 -8.19
N SER A 57 7.56 9.60 -9.03
CA SER A 57 7.68 8.87 -10.28
C SER A 57 7.93 7.39 -10.03
N LYS A 58 8.80 7.05 -9.07
CA LYS A 58 9.09 5.66 -8.71
C LYS A 58 7.89 4.95 -8.09
N ILE A 59 7.18 5.62 -7.19
CA ILE A 59 5.97 5.06 -6.57
C ILE A 59 4.90 4.84 -7.64
N SER A 60 4.60 5.86 -8.45
CA SER A 60 3.60 5.80 -9.52
C SER A 60 3.89 4.69 -10.54
N ALA A 61 5.14 4.58 -10.98
CA ALA A 61 5.56 3.55 -11.93
C ALA A 61 5.40 2.14 -11.33
N LYS A 62 5.74 1.96 -10.05
CA LYS A 62 5.58 0.67 -9.36
C LYS A 62 4.11 0.28 -9.24
N LEU A 63 3.26 1.20 -8.78
CA LEU A 63 1.83 0.99 -8.64
C LEU A 63 1.18 0.66 -9.98
N SER A 64 1.50 1.42 -11.04
CA SER A 64 0.97 1.20 -12.38
C SER A 64 1.39 -0.16 -12.93
N ARG A 65 2.69 -0.51 -12.83
CA ARG A 65 3.18 -1.82 -13.27
C ARG A 65 2.48 -2.97 -12.55
N TRP A 66 2.33 -2.88 -11.23
CA TRP A 66 1.67 -3.92 -10.46
C TRP A 66 0.20 -4.08 -10.82
N ALA A 67 -0.50 -2.98 -11.08
CA ALA A 67 -1.90 -3.02 -11.50
C ALA A 67 -2.07 -3.52 -12.95
N ASP A 68 -1.26 -3.00 -13.87
CA ASP A 68 -1.49 -3.14 -15.31
C ASP A 68 -0.79 -4.36 -15.91
N GLU A 69 0.44 -4.65 -15.50
CA GLU A 69 1.23 -5.75 -16.06
C GLU A 69 1.09 -7.00 -15.20
N ASP A 70 1.31 -6.86 -13.89
CA ASP A 70 1.28 -7.98 -12.96
C ASP A 70 -0.15 -8.37 -12.52
N LYS A 71 -1.14 -7.53 -12.85
CA LYS A 71 -2.56 -7.76 -12.55
C LYS A 71 -2.85 -8.03 -11.07
N ILE A 72 -2.12 -7.36 -10.17
CA ILE A 72 -2.30 -7.49 -8.72
C ILE A 72 -3.69 -6.99 -8.33
N ASN A 73 -4.47 -7.78 -7.60
CA ASN A 73 -5.84 -7.40 -7.20
C ASN A 73 -5.85 -6.39 -6.05
N LEU A 74 -4.93 -6.51 -5.09
CA LEU A 74 -4.80 -5.62 -3.95
C LEU A 74 -3.35 -5.17 -3.77
N ILE A 75 -3.12 -3.86 -3.84
CA ILE A 75 -1.81 -3.24 -3.59
C ILE A 75 -1.93 -2.42 -2.32
N ILE A 76 -1.10 -2.74 -1.33
CA ILE A 76 -1.00 -1.98 -0.09
C ILE A 76 0.34 -1.27 -0.06
N THR A 77 0.34 0.04 0.19
CA THR A 77 1.57 0.78 0.46
C THR A 77 1.73 1.02 1.96
N THR A 78 2.96 1.12 2.44
CA THR A 78 3.25 1.52 3.82
C THR A 78 4.37 2.57 3.82
N GLY A 79 4.12 3.71 4.46
CA GLY A 79 5.03 4.86 4.50
C GLY A 79 4.67 6.00 3.55
N GLY A 80 5.26 7.17 3.78
CA GLY A 80 5.13 8.35 2.93
C GLY A 80 3.75 9.05 2.95
N THR A 81 2.93 8.82 3.97
CA THR A 81 1.55 9.37 4.10
C THR A 81 1.39 10.46 5.17
N GLY A 82 2.48 10.86 5.82
CA GLY A 82 2.49 11.90 6.85
C GLY A 82 2.55 13.33 6.27
N MET A 83 2.98 14.29 7.09
CA MET A 83 3.06 15.71 6.75
C MET A 83 4.50 16.17 6.41
N SER A 84 5.45 15.25 6.25
CA SER A 84 6.81 15.58 5.83
C SER A 84 6.84 16.06 4.38
N ILE A 85 7.80 16.91 4.04
CA ILE A 85 8.06 17.34 2.64
C ILE A 85 8.37 16.13 1.74
N ARG A 86 8.92 15.06 2.33
CA ARG A 86 9.23 13.81 1.61
C ARG A 86 8.02 12.89 1.48
N ASP A 87 6.97 13.07 2.29
CA ASP A 87 5.80 12.19 2.24
C ASP A 87 5.01 12.49 0.95
N VAL A 88 5.12 11.64 -0.06
CA VAL A 88 4.52 11.86 -1.39
C VAL A 88 3.69 10.65 -1.89
N THR A 89 3.44 9.67 -1.02
CA THR A 89 2.69 8.46 -1.37
C THR A 89 1.25 8.76 -1.83
N PRO A 90 0.48 9.65 -1.16
CA PRO A 90 -0.87 9.98 -1.62
C PRO A 90 -0.88 10.61 -3.02
N GLU A 91 0.05 11.54 -3.28
CA GLU A 91 0.19 12.22 -4.57
C GLU A 91 0.51 11.23 -5.70
N ALA A 92 1.45 10.32 -5.46
CA ALA A 92 1.79 9.27 -6.42
C ALA A 92 0.63 8.29 -6.66
N THR A 93 -0.14 7.99 -5.62
CA THR A 93 -1.33 7.12 -5.74
C THR A 93 -2.42 7.83 -6.54
N LEU A 94 -2.68 9.11 -6.27
CA LEU A 94 -3.70 9.90 -6.96
C LEU A 94 -3.38 10.05 -8.45
N ALA A 95 -2.10 10.16 -8.80
CA ALA A 95 -1.65 10.26 -10.18
C ALA A 95 -1.93 9.02 -11.05
N VAL A 96 -2.19 7.85 -10.43
CA VAL A 96 -2.33 6.57 -11.15
C VAL A 96 -3.68 5.90 -11.00
N ILE A 97 -4.50 6.26 -10.02
CA ILE A 97 -5.84 5.67 -9.87
C ILE A 97 -6.80 6.25 -10.91
N ASP A 98 -7.70 5.41 -11.40
CA ASP A 98 -8.80 5.81 -12.29
C ASP A 98 -9.97 6.39 -11.50
N LYS A 99 -10.15 5.93 -10.26
CA LYS A 99 -11.25 6.31 -9.39
C LYS A 99 -10.84 6.27 -7.94
N GLU A 100 -11.09 7.35 -7.21
CA GLU A 100 -10.87 7.40 -5.77
C GLU A 100 -11.94 6.61 -5.00
N ALA A 101 -11.54 6.04 -3.86
CA ALA A 101 -12.40 5.34 -2.92
C ALA A 101 -12.34 6.03 -1.52
N PRO A 102 -12.80 7.29 -1.40
CA PRO A 102 -12.59 8.12 -0.21
C PRO A 102 -13.21 7.51 1.06
N GLY A 103 -14.37 6.83 0.93
CA GLY A 103 -15.07 6.21 2.06
C GLY A 103 -14.24 5.15 2.81
N LEU A 104 -13.30 4.47 2.14
CA LEU A 104 -12.37 3.55 2.82
C LEU A 104 -11.48 4.32 3.80
N MET A 105 -10.94 5.46 3.36
CA MET A 105 -10.01 6.22 4.19
C MET A 105 -10.70 7.08 5.23
N GLU A 106 -11.95 7.50 5.00
CA GLU A 106 -12.81 8.07 6.03
C GLU A 106 -13.05 7.08 7.17
N ALA A 107 -13.42 5.83 6.85
CA ALA A 107 -13.62 4.78 7.85
C ALA A 107 -12.34 4.47 8.63
N VAL A 108 -11.20 4.35 7.95
CA VAL A 108 -9.90 4.11 8.59
C VAL A 108 -9.52 5.27 9.52
N ARG A 109 -9.70 6.52 9.10
CA ARG A 109 -9.42 7.70 9.95
C ARG A 109 -10.37 7.75 11.14
N ALA A 110 -11.66 7.52 10.94
CA ALA A 110 -12.64 7.52 12.03
C ALA A 110 -12.31 6.46 13.09
N ALA A 111 -11.97 5.24 12.66
CA ALA A 111 -11.52 4.19 13.57
C ALA A 111 -10.21 4.57 14.28
N SER A 112 -9.24 5.12 13.55
CA SER A 112 -7.94 5.50 14.11
C SER A 112 -8.01 6.69 15.08
N LEU A 113 -8.95 7.61 14.88
CA LEU A 113 -9.20 8.76 15.78
C LEU A 113 -9.69 8.33 17.16
N SER A 114 -10.34 7.16 17.27
CA SER A 114 -10.69 6.57 18.56
C SER A 114 -9.48 6.09 19.37
N ILE A 115 -8.33 5.88 18.70
CA ILE A 115 -7.08 5.40 19.29
C ILE A 115 -6.13 6.58 19.56
N THR A 116 -6.02 7.51 18.61
CA THR A 116 -5.12 8.66 18.71
C THR A 116 -5.64 9.88 17.96
N PRO A 117 -5.55 11.10 18.54
CA PRO A 117 -5.94 12.32 17.85
C PRO A 117 -5.06 12.58 16.61
N TYR A 118 -3.83 12.08 16.59
CA TYR A 118 -2.91 12.30 15.46
C TYR A 118 -3.35 11.60 14.17
N ALA A 119 -4.33 10.69 14.22
CA ALA A 119 -4.87 10.03 13.04
C ALA A 119 -5.40 11.03 11.98
N MET A 120 -5.84 12.23 12.39
CA MET A 120 -6.27 13.28 11.46
C MET A 120 -5.15 13.79 10.54
N LEU A 121 -3.88 13.60 10.91
CA LEU A 121 -2.73 14.08 10.14
C LEU A 121 -2.34 13.14 8.99
N SER A 122 -2.93 11.95 8.93
CA SER A 122 -2.68 11.01 7.84
C SER A 122 -3.35 11.50 6.55
N ARG A 123 -2.54 11.66 5.50
CA ARG A 123 -3.00 12.00 4.15
C ARG A 123 -3.27 10.76 3.28
N ALA A 124 -3.29 9.57 3.89
CA ALA A 124 -3.50 8.33 3.17
C ALA A 124 -4.81 8.35 2.34
N ILE A 125 -4.70 7.89 1.09
CA ILE A 125 -5.83 7.72 0.16
C ILE A 125 -5.98 6.25 -0.24
N ALA A 126 -7.11 5.95 -0.88
CA ALA A 126 -7.36 4.67 -1.52
C ALA A 126 -8.08 4.90 -2.85
N GLY A 127 -7.86 4.01 -3.80
CA GLY A 127 -8.48 4.12 -5.11
C GLY A 127 -8.30 2.87 -5.96
N ILE A 128 -8.94 2.87 -7.11
CA ILE A 128 -8.95 1.76 -8.06
C ILE A 128 -8.17 2.16 -9.30
N ARG A 129 -7.29 1.27 -9.77
CA ARG A 129 -6.70 1.30 -11.11
C ARG A 129 -7.04 0.00 -11.83
N GLY A 130 -7.80 0.04 -12.90
CA GLY A 130 -8.30 -1.13 -13.63
C GLY A 130 -9.07 -2.08 -12.71
N ARG A 131 -8.46 -3.23 -12.37
CA ARG A 131 -9.03 -4.25 -11.47
C ARG A 131 -8.31 -4.32 -10.12
N SER A 132 -7.46 -3.34 -9.84
CA SER A 132 -6.58 -3.29 -8.68
C SER A 132 -7.09 -2.26 -7.69
N LEU A 133 -7.31 -2.68 -6.44
CA LEU A 133 -7.51 -1.76 -5.33
C LEU A 133 -6.15 -1.37 -4.75
N ILE A 134 -5.91 -0.07 -4.60
CA ILE A 134 -4.69 0.50 -4.01
C ILE A 134 -5.08 1.20 -2.71
N ILE A 135 -4.41 0.83 -1.60
CA ILE A 135 -4.66 1.41 -0.27
C ILE A 135 -3.33 1.89 0.32
N ASN A 136 -3.28 3.16 0.75
CA ASN A 136 -2.14 3.65 1.50
C ASN A 136 -2.32 3.41 3.00
N LEU A 137 -1.32 2.80 3.64
CA LEU A 137 -1.22 2.68 5.09
C LEU A 137 -0.07 3.55 5.62
N PRO A 138 -0.14 3.95 6.90
CA PRO A 138 1.00 4.52 7.61
C PRO A 138 2.23 3.60 7.58
N GLY A 139 3.41 4.21 7.78
CA GLY A 139 4.71 3.53 7.90
C GLY A 139 5.02 3.04 9.30
#